data_AF-A0A932J2R6-F1
#
_entry.id   AF-A0A932J2R6-F1
#
_cell.length_a   1.000
_cell.length_b   1.000
_cell.length_c   1.000
_cell.angle_alpha   90.00
_cell.angle_beta   90.00
_cell.angle_gamma   90.00
#
_symmetry.space_group_name_H-M   'P 1'
#
loop_
_entity.id
_entity.type
_entity.pdbx_description
1 polymer ?
#
loop_
_entity_poly.entity_id
_entity_poly.type
_entity_poly.pdbx_seq_one_letter_code
_entity_poly.pdbx_strand_id
1 'polypeptide(L)'
;MNTTPNSMHTPSIQSRLPNMGTTIFSVMSALAQEKGAVNLGQGFPDFACDPQLLSAVNDAMQAGHNQYPLMTGAPVLRQAIAAKIAALYQHQYNANTEITITAGATQALLTAILCCVHAGDEVVYIEPALIINSPHNPTGSILRPHDMHALRDILAGTDIILLSDEVYEHMVYDGQQHESVCRYPDLAARAFVVSSFGKTYHVTGWKVGYVAAPAAMMAEFRKIHQYNVFTVNTPMQHGLASYMSNAAPYLELPQFYQRKRDLFRAGLAHTRFELLPADGTYFQSVPWARHALSGRTGR
;
A
#
# COMPACT_ATOMS: atom_id res chain seq x y z
N MET A 1 59.37 -23.88 11.17
CA MET A 1 58.63 -22.88 10.37
C MET A 1 57.35 -22.56 11.14
N ASN A 2 57.22 -21.37 11.74
CA ASN A 2 55.98 -20.99 12.43
C ASN A 2 55.09 -20.22 11.46
N THR A 3 54.04 -20.87 10.96
CA THR A 3 52.94 -20.18 10.30
C THR A 3 52.03 -19.57 11.36
N THR A 4 52.15 -18.27 11.61
CA THR A 4 51.17 -17.53 12.39
C THR A 4 49.80 -17.65 11.71
N PRO A 5 48.72 -18.03 12.42
CA PRO A 5 47.40 -18.08 11.82
C PRO A 5 46.97 -16.67 11.42
N ASN A 6 46.68 -16.48 10.14
CA ASN A 6 46.26 -15.20 9.59
C ASN A 6 44.93 -14.79 10.25
N SER A 7 44.91 -13.68 10.99
CA SER A 7 43.70 -13.28 11.72
C SER A 7 42.62 -12.84 10.72
N MET A 8 41.48 -13.53 10.74
CA MET A 8 40.37 -13.22 9.85
C MET A 8 39.74 -11.87 10.26
N HIS A 9 40.03 -10.83 9.47
CA HIS A 9 39.39 -9.53 9.62
C HIS A 9 38.09 -9.49 8.80
N THR A 10 36.96 -9.26 9.47
CA THR A 10 35.68 -8.97 8.81
C THR A 10 35.61 -7.48 8.49
N PRO A 11 35.50 -7.07 7.21
CA PRO A 11 35.35 -5.66 6.85
C PRO A 11 34.06 -5.07 7.43
N SER A 12 34.12 -3.80 7.82
CA SER A 12 32.92 -3.05 8.24
C SER A 12 32.16 -2.51 7.03
N ILE A 13 30.82 -2.58 7.08
CA ILE A 13 29.95 -1.96 6.07
C ILE A 13 29.49 -0.60 6.61
N GLN A 14 29.79 0.48 5.88
CA GLN A 14 29.22 1.79 6.18
C GLN A 14 27.73 1.77 5.81
N SER A 15 26.85 1.86 6.81
CA SER A 15 25.41 1.86 6.59
C SER A 15 24.97 3.10 5.79
N ARG A 16 24.12 2.91 4.78
CA ARG A 16 23.38 4.02 4.13
C ARG A 16 22.24 4.56 4.99
N LEU A 17 21.91 3.89 6.10
CA LEU A 17 20.84 4.23 7.03
C LEU A 17 21.37 4.13 8.49
N PRO A 18 22.36 4.94 8.89
CA PRO A 18 23.03 4.79 10.20
C PRO A 18 22.12 5.06 11.39
N ASN A 19 21.02 5.80 11.19
CA ASN A 19 20.08 6.21 12.24
C ASN A 19 18.81 5.35 12.30
N MET A 20 18.69 4.30 11.48
CA MET A 20 17.51 3.42 11.47
C MET A 20 17.64 2.29 12.50
N GLY A 21 16.87 2.39 13.59
CA GLY A 21 16.77 1.36 14.63
C GLY A 21 15.64 0.35 14.41
N THR A 22 15.44 -0.51 15.42
CA THR A 22 14.33 -1.46 15.48
C THR A 22 12.97 -0.76 15.36
N THR A 23 12.07 -1.28 14.52
CA THR A 23 10.78 -0.62 14.27
C THR A 23 9.86 -0.64 15.50
N ILE A 24 9.05 0.40 15.67
CA ILE A 24 8.05 0.46 16.75
C ILE A 24 7.05 -0.70 16.68
N PHE A 25 6.70 -1.17 15.47
CA PHE A 25 5.79 -2.30 15.27
C PHE A 25 6.31 -3.60 15.86
N SER A 26 7.60 -3.90 15.71
CA SER A 26 8.25 -5.07 16.33
C SER A 26 8.23 -4.98 17.86
N VAL A 27 8.53 -3.80 18.42
CA VAL A 27 8.53 -3.57 19.87
C VAL A 27 7.12 -3.71 20.45
N MET A 28 6.12 -3.04 19.84
CA MET A 28 4.73 -3.08 20.28
C MET A 28 4.11 -4.49 20.16
N SER A 29 4.44 -5.24 19.12
CA SER A 29 3.93 -6.62 18.95
C SER A 29 4.48 -7.57 20.00
N ALA A 30 5.80 -7.49 20.29
CA ALA A 30 6.41 -8.29 21.34
C ALA A 30 5.84 -7.93 22.73
N LEU A 31 5.68 -6.64 23.02
CA LEU A 31 5.11 -6.17 24.28
C LEU A 31 3.63 -6.59 24.44
N ALA A 32 2.83 -6.54 23.37
CA ALA A 32 1.44 -7.00 23.42
C ALA A 32 1.34 -8.49 23.76
N GLN A 33 2.21 -9.32 23.17
CA GLN A 33 2.31 -10.75 23.50
C GLN A 33 2.76 -10.97 24.96
N GLU A 34 3.81 -10.29 25.40
CA GLU A 34 4.36 -10.38 26.76
C GLU A 34 3.31 -10.02 27.83
N LYS A 35 2.47 -9.02 27.57
CA LYS A 35 1.44 -8.54 28.50
C LYS A 35 0.06 -9.19 28.32
N GLY A 36 -0.10 -10.13 27.38
CA GLY A 36 -1.39 -10.74 27.05
C GLY A 36 -2.45 -9.73 26.58
N ALA A 37 -2.02 -8.63 25.95
CA ALA A 37 -2.87 -7.54 25.53
C ALA A 37 -3.49 -7.80 24.14
N VAL A 38 -4.72 -7.33 23.92
CA VAL A 38 -5.36 -7.34 22.60
C VAL A 38 -4.59 -6.40 21.67
N ASN A 39 -3.99 -6.93 20.61
CA ASN A 39 -3.11 -6.18 19.72
C ASN A 39 -3.89 -5.44 18.62
N LEU A 40 -4.39 -4.25 18.94
CA LEU A 40 -5.04 -3.34 17.98
C LEU A 40 -4.04 -2.48 17.18
N GLY A 41 -2.73 -2.68 17.36
CA GLY A 41 -1.68 -1.92 16.68
C GLY A 41 -1.14 -2.57 15.39
N GLN A 42 -1.51 -3.82 15.10
CA GLN A 42 -1.08 -4.52 13.89
C GLN A 42 -1.97 -4.15 12.70
N GLY A 43 -1.37 -3.50 11.69
CA GLY A 43 -2.01 -3.14 10.42
C GLY A 43 -2.22 -4.31 9.46
N PHE A 44 -2.79 -5.42 9.93
CA PHE A 44 -3.23 -6.55 9.12
C PHE A 44 -4.38 -7.32 9.81
N PRO A 45 -5.26 -8.01 9.04
CA PRO A 45 -6.34 -8.82 9.60
C PRO A 45 -5.86 -9.97 10.49
N ASP A 46 -6.58 -10.20 11.58
CA ASP A 46 -6.47 -11.35 12.49
C ASP A 46 -7.44 -12.50 12.14
N PHE A 47 -8.15 -12.37 11.00
CA PHE A 47 -9.09 -13.34 10.45
C PHE A 47 -8.62 -13.85 9.08
N ALA A 48 -9.08 -15.05 8.71
CA ALA A 48 -8.75 -15.67 7.42
C ALA A 48 -9.32 -14.88 6.22
N CYS A 49 -8.60 -14.92 5.10
CA CYS A 49 -9.06 -14.50 3.78
C CYS A 49 -10.11 -15.47 3.19
N ASP A 50 -10.76 -15.08 2.10
CA ASP A 50 -11.72 -15.93 1.38
C ASP A 50 -11.07 -17.25 0.89
N PRO A 51 -11.62 -18.44 1.25
CA PRO A 51 -11.14 -19.73 0.75
C PRO A 51 -11.13 -19.86 -0.78
N GLN A 52 -11.98 -19.15 -1.52
CA GLN A 52 -11.98 -19.18 -2.99
C GLN A 52 -10.69 -18.58 -3.56
N LEU A 53 -10.12 -17.56 -2.92
CA LEU A 53 -8.82 -17.00 -3.31
C LEU A 53 -7.68 -18.00 -3.05
N LEU A 54 -7.76 -18.77 -1.96
CA LEU A 54 -6.81 -19.85 -1.68
C LEU A 54 -6.91 -20.96 -2.73
N SER A 55 -8.14 -21.36 -3.12
CA SER A 55 -8.36 -22.34 -4.19
C SER A 55 -7.77 -21.84 -5.51
N ALA A 56 -8.12 -20.64 -5.95
CA ALA A 56 -7.65 -20.09 -7.24
C ALA A 56 -6.11 -20.05 -7.35
N VAL A 57 -5.41 -19.80 -6.25
CA VAL A 57 -3.93 -19.85 -6.19
C VAL A 57 -3.39 -21.28 -6.17
N ASN A 58 -4.03 -22.20 -5.45
CA ASN A 58 -3.68 -23.63 -5.51
C ASN A 58 -3.88 -24.20 -6.92
N ASP A 59 -4.99 -23.88 -7.57
CA ASP A 59 -5.32 -24.34 -8.91
C ASP A 59 -4.29 -23.82 -9.93
N ALA A 60 -3.82 -22.58 -9.77
CA ALA A 60 -2.71 -22.04 -10.54
C ALA A 60 -1.38 -22.79 -10.31
N MET A 61 -1.06 -23.19 -9.07
CA MET A 61 0.11 -24.03 -8.78
C MET A 61 0.01 -25.40 -9.45
N GLN A 62 -1.14 -26.07 -9.35
CA GLN A 62 -1.37 -27.39 -9.95
C GLN A 62 -1.38 -27.35 -11.48
N ALA A 63 -1.87 -26.24 -12.08
CA ALA A 63 -1.80 -25.97 -13.52
C ALA A 63 -0.36 -25.67 -14.03
N GLY A 64 0.65 -25.70 -13.16
CA GLY A 64 2.05 -25.56 -13.54
C GLY A 64 2.55 -24.12 -13.65
N HIS A 65 1.80 -23.12 -13.19
CA HIS A 65 2.20 -21.70 -13.21
C HIS A 65 3.26 -21.35 -12.15
N ASN A 66 4.29 -22.19 -12.00
CA ASN A 66 5.31 -22.11 -10.95
C ASN A 66 6.65 -21.51 -11.41
N GLN A 67 6.82 -21.29 -12.72
CA GLN A 67 8.03 -20.69 -13.31
C GLN A 67 7.90 -19.16 -13.42
N TYR A 68 9.00 -18.47 -13.74
CA TYR A 68 9.00 -17.01 -13.86
C TYR A 68 7.93 -16.50 -14.86
N PRO A 69 7.17 -15.45 -14.51
CA PRO A 69 6.33 -14.73 -15.44
C PRO A 69 7.18 -13.77 -16.29
N LEU A 70 6.53 -12.97 -17.14
CA LEU A 70 7.18 -11.78 -17.69
C LEU A 70 7.62 -10.85 -16.55
N MET A 71 8.74 -10.12 -16.72
CA MET A 71 9.24 -9.13 -15.76
C MET A 71 8.17 -8.13 -15.31
N THR A 72 7.30 -7.70 -16.22
CA THR A 72 6.20 -6.77 -15.93
C THR A 72 5.03 -7.40 -15.16
N GLY A 73 5.04 -8.72 -14.98
CA GLY A 73 3.97 -9.53 -14.40
C GLY A 73 3.12 -10.26 -15.44
N ALA A 74 2.34 -11.23 -14.94
CA ALA A 74 1.48 -12.09 -15.75
C ALA A 74 0.45 -11.27 -16.57
N PRO A 75 0.33 -11.50 -17.89
CA PRO A 75 -0.60 -10.75 -18.75
C PRO A 75 -2.05 -10.74 -18.24
N VAL A 76 -2.53 -11.89 -17.76
CA VAL A 76 -3.89 -12.06 -17.25
C VAL A 76 -4.20 -11.14 -16.07
N LEU A 77 -3.25 -10.94 -15.15
CA LEU A 77 -3.45 -10.05 -14.01
C LEU A 77 -3.40 -8.58 -14.43
N ARG A 78 -2.45 -8.21 -15.31
CA ARG A 78 -2.37 -6.83 -15.84
C ARG A 78 -3.63 -6.43 -16.61
N GLN A 79 -4.21 -7.37 -17.37
CA GLN A 79 -5.50 -7.17 -18.06
C GLN A 79 -6.66 -7.02 -17.06
N ALA A 80 -6.74 -7.87 -16.04
CA ALA A 80 -7.75 -7.76 -14.98
C ALA A 80 -7.67 -6.43 -14.21
N ILE A 81 -6.45 -5.93 -13.94
CA ILE A 81 -6.23 -4.62 -13.30
C ILE A 81 -6.69 -3.48 -14.22
N ALA A 82 -6.32 -3.49 -15.51
CA ALA A 82 -6.75 -2.48 -16.47
C ALA A 82 -8.28 -2.42 -16.57
N ALA A 83 -8.95 -3.58 -16.64
CA ALA A 83 -10.41 -3.68 -16.66
C ALA A 83 -11.04 -3.16 -15.37
N LYS A 84 -10.48 -3.49 -14.19
CA LYS A 84 -10.92 -2.96 -12.88
C LYS A 84 -10.81 -1.42 -12.82
N ILE A 85 -9.69 -0.85 -13.24
CA ILE A 85 -9.46 0.61 -13.22
C ILE A 85 -10.44 1.31 -14.18
N ALA A 86 -10.66 0.75 -15.37
CA ALA A 86 -11.64 1.28 -16.32
C ALA A 86 -13.06 1.23 -15.77
N ALA A 87 -13.47 0.15 -15.12
CA ALA A 87 -14.79 0.03 -14.51
C ALA A 87 -14.99 1.03 -13.35
N LEU A 88 -14.04 1.13 -12.41
CA LEU A 88 -14.17 1.95 -11.21
C LEU A 88 -13.98 3.46 -11.45
N TYR A 89 -13.00 3.82 -12.30
CA TYR A 89 -12.51 5.20 -12.42
C TYR A 89 -12.66 5.77 -13.84
N GLN A 90 -13.22 5.00 -14.79
CA GLN A 90 -13.39 5.38 -16.20
C GLN A 90 -12.08 5.75 -16.92
N HIS A 91 -10.95 5.26 -16.40
CA HIS A 91 -9.61 5.47 -16.96
C HIS A 91 -9.07 4.20 -17.60
N GLN A 92 -8.49 4.29 -18.81
CA GLN A 92 -8.03 3.13 -19.57
C GLN A 92 -6.50 3.11 -19.67
N TYR A 93 -5.84 2.35 -18.80
CA TYR A 93 -4.41 2.03 -18.94
C TYR A 93 -4.18 0.89 -19.93
N ASN A 94 -3.16 1.01 -20.76
CA ASN A 94 -2.67 -0.09 -21.57
C ASN A 94 -1.95 -1.12 -20.68
N ALA A 95 -2.58 -2.28 -20.48
CA ALA A 95 -2.07 -3.36 -19.64
C ALA A 95 -0.63 -3.80 -19.95
N ASN A 96 -0.12 -3.61 -21.17
CA ASN A 96 1.24 -4.01 -21.55
C ASN A 96 2.29 -2.92 -21.30
N THR A 97 1.96 -1.64 -21.51
CA THR A 97 2.93 -0.54 -21.35
C THR A 97 2.83 0.18 -20.02
N GLU A 98 1.68 0.14 -19.34
CA GLU A 98 1.33 1.09 -18.27
C GLU A 98 1.04 0.45 -16.92
N ILE A 99 1.04 -0.89 -16.83
CA ILE A 99 0.84 -1.63 -15.57
C ILE A 99 2.04 -2.54 -15.32
N THR A 100 2.56 -2.54 -14.09
CA THR A 100 3.59 -3.47 -13.63
C THR A 100 3.20 -4.08 -12.29
N ILE A 101 3.32 -5.41 -12.17
CA ILE A 101 3.06 -6.13 -10.91
C ILE A 101 4.30 -6.03 -10.02
N THR A 102 4.09 -5.79 -8.72
CA THR A 102 5.16 -5.56 -7.75
C THR A 102 5.11 -6.53 -6.57
N ALA A 103 6.24 -6.68 -5.87
CA ALA A 103 6.38 -7.42 -4.63
C ALA A 103 5.73 -6.66 -3.45
N GLY A 104 4.44 -6.36 -3.60
CA GLY A 104 3.63 -5.51 -2.74
C GLY A 104 3.82 -4.02 -3.03
N ALA A 105 2.92 -3.22 -2.46
CA ALA A 105 2.99 -1.76 -2.56
C ALA A 105 4.30 -1.17 -1.99
N THR A 106 4.93 -1.84 -1.01
CA THR A 106 6.23 -1.39 -0.48
C THR A 106 7.33 -1.37 -1.54
N GLN A 107 7.43 -2.40 -2.39
CA GLN A 107 8.40 -2.40 -3.49
C GLN A 107 8.00 -1.44 -4.60
N ALA A 108 6.70 -1.25 -4.85
CA ALA A 108 6.19 -0.23 -5.77
C ALA A 108 6.64 1.18 -5.36
N LEU A 109 6.32 1.62 -4.14
CA LEU A 109 6.69 2.93 -3.62
C LEU A 109 8.21 3.14 -3.65
N LEU A 110 8.99 2.18 -3.16
CA LEU A 110 10.45 2.24 -3.19
C LEU A 110 10.99 2.36 -4.61
N THR A 111 10.43 1.62 -5.57
CA THR A 111 10.89 1.65 -6.97
C THR A 111 10.50 2.94 -7.68
N ALA A 112 9.32 3.51 -7.38
CA ALA A 112 8.92 4.82 -7.89
C ALA A 112 9.81 5.94 -7.33
N ILE A 113 10.11 5.91 -6.03
CA ILE A 113 11.05 6.87 -5.39
C ILE A 113 12.44 6.74 -6.03
N LEU A 114 12.99 5.52 -6.16
CA LEU A 114 14.29 5.29 -6.82
C LEU A 114 14.29 5.69 -8.31
N CYS A 115 13.13 5.76 -8.95
CA CYS A 115 12.96 6.15 -10.35
C CYS A 115 12.94 7.66 -10.57
N CYS A 116 12.50 8.42 -9.56
CA CYS A 116 12.17 9.84 -9.71
C CYS A 116 12.97 10.77 -8.78
N VAL A 117 13.83 10.22 -7.91
CA VAL A 117 14.62 10.98 -6.95
C VAL A 117 16.11 10.71 -7.17
N HIS A 118 16.83 11.77 -7.51
CA HIS A 118 18.26 11.82 -7.72
C HIS A 118 18.99 12.54 -6.57
N ALA A 119 20.32 12.58 -6.61
CA ALA A 119 21.11 13.27 -5.60
C ALA A 119 21.09 14.79 -5.84
N GLY A 120 20.56 15.55 -4.90
CA GLY A 120 20.36 17.00 -5.02
C GLY A 120 18.90 17.38 -5.29
N ASP A 121 18.07 16.42 -5.67
CA ASP A 121 16.63 16.58 -5.62
C ASP A 121 16.19 16.70 -4.15
N GLU A 122 15.25 17.59 -3.88
CA GLU A 122 14.52 17.54 -2.62
C GLU A 122 13.60 16.30 -2.62
N VAL A 123 13.03 15.91 -1.47
CA VAL A 123 11.82 15.07 -1.47
C VAL A 123 10.90 15.70 -0.45
N VAL A 124 10.22 16.75 -0.87
CA VAL A 124 9.14 17.31 -0.08
C VAL A 124 8.01 16.26 -0.07
N TYR A 125 7.04 16.44 0.82
CA TYR A 125 5.67 16.06 0.48
C TYR A 125 5.13 17.01 -0.64
N ILE A 126 5.88 17.21 -1.75
CA ILE A 126 5.56 18.08 -2.91
C ILE A 126 6.52 18.02 -4.14
N GLU A 127 7.87 17.92 -4.03
CA GLU A 127 8.83 17.98 -5.18
C GLU A 127 10.06 17.05 -5.01
N PRO A 128 10.71 16.56 -6.10
CA PRO A 128 10.19 16.52 -7.49
C PRO A 128 9.10 15.44 -7.63
N ALA A 129 8.92 14.63 -6.58
CA ALA A 129 7.80 13.71 -6.40
C ALA A 129 6.93 14.18 -5.24
N LEU A 130 5.67 14.52 -5.52
CA LEU A 130 4.63 14.67 -4.49
C LEU A 130 4.09 13.28 -4.14
N ILE A 131 4.14 12.89 -2.86
CA ILE A 131 3.51 11.66 -2.38
C ILE A 131 2.18 12.01 -1.73
N ILE A 132 1.09 11.36 -2.14
CA ILE A 132 -0.20 11.37 -1.43
C ILE A 132 -0.54 9.95 -0.96
N ASN A 133 -1.25 9.82 0.15
CA ASN A 133 -1.83 8.54 0.58
C ASN A 133 -3.31 8.75 0.90
N SER A 134 -4.19 8.12 0.12
CA SER A 134 -5.65 8.25 0.26
C SER A 134 -6.33 6.92 -0.09
N PRO A 135 -7.17 6.34 0.78
CA PRO A 135 -7.40 6.72 2.19
C PRO A 135 -6.14 6.68 3.05
N HIS A 136 -6.00 7.66 3.94
CA HIS A 136 -4.73 7.98 4.62
C HIS A 136 -4.51 7.16 5.90
N ASN A 137 -3.36 6.49 5.98
CA ASN A 137 -2.84 5.83 7.17
C ASN A 137 -1.86 6.76 7.90
N PRO A 138 -2.04 7.08 9.21
CA PRO A 138 -2.92 6.41 10.18
C PRO A 138 -4.21 7.17 10.54
N THR A 139 -4.47 8.32 9.92
CA THR A 139 -5.58 9.21 10.34
C THR A 139 -6.96 8.64 10.03
N GLY A 140 -7.08 7.82 8.99
CA GLY A 140 -8.36 7.35 8.46
C GLY A 140 -9.11 8.40 7.63
N SER A 141 -8.47 9.52 7.27
CA SER A 141 -9.07 10.55 6.40
C SER A 141 -9.00 10.17 4.92
N ILE A 142 -9.90 10.73 4.11
CA ILE A 142 -9.91 10.57 2.64
C ILE A 142 -9.76 11.94 1.97
N LEU A 143 -9.16 11.96 0.78
CA LEU A 143 -9.27 13.10 -0.14
C LEU A 143 -10.67 13.12 -0.78
N ARG A 144 -11.22 14.31 -0.93
CA ARG A 144 -12.54 14.59 -1.52
C ARG A 144 -12.39 15.40 -2.82
N PRO A 145 -13.46 15.58 -3.63
CA PRO A 145 -13.35 16.30 -4.90
C PRO A 145 -12.66 17.67 -4.81
N HIS A 146 -12.89 18.44 -3.73
CA HIS A 146 -12.25 19.75 -3.55
C HIS A 146 -10.74 19.64 -3.26
N ASP A 147 -10.29 18.61 -2.53
CA ASP A 147 -8.87 18.34 -2.31
C ASP A 147 -8.19 17.95 -3.63
N MET A 148 -8.88 17.15 -4.46
CA MET A 148 -8.39 16.77 -5.78
C MET A 148 -8.32 17.96 -6.75
N HIS A 149 -9.25 18.91 -6.66
CA HIS A 149 -9.15 20.18 -7.39
C HIS A 149 -7.94 21.01 -6.93
N ALA A 150 -7.74 21.18 -5.61
CA ALA A 150 -6.56 21.87 -5.09
C ALA A 150 -5.24 21.18 -5.48
N LEU A 151 -5.19 19.85 -5.49
CA LEU A 151 -4.06 19.07 -5.97
C LEU A 151 -3.76 19.33 -7.45
N ARG A 152 -4.80 19.44 -8.29
CA ARG A 152 -4.66 19.78 -9.71
C ARG A 152 -4.13 21.21 -9.89
N ASP A 153 -4.62 22.16 -9.10
CA ASP A 153 -4.14 23.55 -9.13
C ASP A 153 -2.68 23.67 -8.70
N ILE A 154 -2.24 22.88 -7.70
CA ILE A 154 -0.83 22.80 -7.24
C ILE A 154 0.09 22.20 -8.33
N LEU A 155 -0.39 21.22 -9.08
CA LEU A 155 0.38 20.54 -10.13
C LEU A 155 0.26 21.20 -11.52
N ALA A 156 -0.59 22.22 -11.66
CA ALA A 156 -0.82 22.92 -12.91
C ALA A 156 0.43 23.72 -13.34
N GLY A 157 0.96 23.42 -14.53
CA GLY A 157 2.15 24.10 -15.06
C GLY A 157 3.49 23.69 -14.44
N THR A 158 3.51 22.67 -13.57
CA THR A 158 4.75 22.10 -13.01
C THR A 158 5.10 20.78 -13.68
N ASP A 159 6.35 20.35 -13.55
CA ASP A 159 6.85 19.02 -13.95
C ASP A 159 6.85 18.00 -12.79
N ILE A 160 6.17 18.33 -11.68
CA ILE A 160 6.10 17.48 -10.48
C ILE A 160 5.39 16.16 -10.81
N ILE A 161 6.04 15.05 -10.46
CA ILE A 161 5.50 13.70 -10.55
C ILE A 161 4.67 13.39 -9.31
N LEU A 162 3.53 12.72 -9.49
CA LEU A 162 2.66 12.31 -8.39
C LEU A 162 2.87 10.82 -8.05
N LEU A 163 3.06 10.50 -6.78
CA LEU A 163 3.05 9.13 -6.25
C LEU A 163 1.80 8.97 -5.39
N SER A 164 0.77 8.28 -5.91
CA SER A 164 -0.50 8.06 -5.21
C SER A 164 -0.50 6.68 -4.55
N ASP A 165 -0.33 6.64 -3.23
CA ASP A 165 -0.53 5.42 -2.43
C ASP A 165 -2.02 5.24 -2.15
N GLU A 166 -2.65 4.38 -2.94
CA GLU A 166 -4.09 4.08 -2.88
C GLU A 166 -4.36 2.65 -2.39
N VAL A 167 -3.48 2.08 -1.55
CA VAL A 167 -3.62 0.67 -1.08
C VAL A 167 -4.90 0.39 -0.28
N TYR A 168 -5.64 1.42 0.12
CA TYR A 168 -6.93 1.34 0.81
C TYR A 168 -8.12 1.82 -0.05
N GLU A 169 -7.96 1.92 -1.38
CA GLU A 169 -8.99 2.39 -2.35
C GLU A 169 -10.40 1.76 -2.17
N HIS A 170 -10.48 0.52 -1.65
CA HIS A 170 -11.74 -0.21 -1.39
C HIS A 170 -12.25 -0.08 0.06
N MET A 171 -11.71 0.85 0.84
CA MET A 171 -12.06 1.07 2.25
C MET A 171 -12.42 2.54 2.48
N VAL A 172 -13.51 2.99 1.85
CA VAL A 172 -14.11 4.33 2.01
C VAL A 172 -15.54 4.16 2.50
N TYR A 173 -15.96 4.93 3.51
CA TYR A 173 -17.17 4.67 4.29
C TYR A 173 -18.26 5.73 4.11
N ASP A 174 -19.43 5.43 4.67
CA ASP A 174 -20.59 6.32 4.78
C ASP A 174 -21.14 6.76 3.41
N GLY A 175 -20.99 5.88 2.40
CA GLY A 175 -21.43 6.14 1.02
C GLY A 175 -20.54 7.13 0.25
N GLN A 176 -19.41 7.55 0.81
CA GLN A 176 -18.44 8.38 0.09
C GLN A 176 -17.74 7.59 -1.03
N GLN A 177 -17.29 8.30 -2.07
CA GLN A 177 -16.54 7.73 -3.19
C GLN A 177 -15.03 7.85 -2.95
N HIS A 178 -14.26 6.84 -3.34
CA HIS A 178 -12.80 6.96 -3.42
C HIS A 178 -12.42 7.82 -4.62
N GLU A 179 -11.83 8.99 -4.35
CA GLU A 179 -11.33 9.90 -5.37
C GLU A 179 -9.90 9.51 -5.81
N SER A 180 -9.78 8.39 -6.51
CA SER A 180 -8.53 7.98 -7.16
C SER A 180 -8.02 9.03 -8.13
N VAL A 181 -6.69 9.23 -8.22
CA VAL A 181 -6.09 10.11 -9.23
C VAL A 181 -6.41 9.66 -10.66
N CYS A 182 -6.73 8.38 -10.86
CA CYS A 182 -7.16 7.84 -12.15
C CYS A 182 -8.37 8.59 -12.74
N ARG A 183 -9.26 9.14 -11.89
CA ARG A 183 -10.49 9.84 -12.29
C ARG A 183 -10.22 11.21 -12.94
N TYR A 184 -8.99 11.72 -12.82
CA TYR A 184 -8.58 13.05 -13.26
C TYR A 184 -7.49 12.90 -14.32
N PRO A 185 -7.78 13.09 -15.62
CA PRO A 185 -6.84 12.78 -16.71
C PRO A 185 -5.49 13.49 -16.62
N ASP A 186 -5.46 14.71 -16.10
CA ASP A 186 -4.27 15.52 -15.88
C ASP A 186 -3.40 15.05 -14.71
N LEU A 187 -4.00 14.48 -13.66
CA LEU A 187 -3.26 13.79 -12.59
C LEU A 187 -2.76 12.43 -13.08
N ALA A 188 -3.62 11.63 -13.71
CA ALA A 188 -3.28 10.30 -14.22
C ALA A 188 -2.12 10.34 -15.24
N ALA A 189 -2.02 11.42 -16.03
CA ALA A 189 -0.93 11.66 -16.99
C ALA A 189 0.45 11.94 -16.36
N ARG A 190 0.54 12.09 -15.03
CA ARG A 190 1.79 12.34 -14.28
C ARG A 190 1.93 11.50 -13.00
N ALA A 191 1.11 10.47 -12.84
CA ALA A 191 1.02 9.70 -11.60
C ALA A 191 1.56 8.27 -11.71
N PHE A 192 2.26 7.83 -10.67
CA PHE A 192 2.39 6.43 -10.29
C PHE A 192 1.30 6.10 -9.26
N VAL A 193 0.30 5.32 -9.67
CA VAL A 193 -0.81 4.88 -8.81
C VAL A 193 -0.49 3.50 -8.24
N VAL A 194 -0.39 3.39 -6.92
CA VAL A 194 0.06 2.19 -6.21
C VAL A 194 -1.09 1.53 -5.44
N SER A 195 -1.29 0.23 -5.67
CA SER A 195 -2.34 -0.56 -5.01
C SER A 195 -1.78 -1.86 -4.39
N SER A 196 -2.52 -2.47 -3.46
CA SER A 196 -2.12 -3.74 -2.81
C SER A 196 -3.25 -4.76 -2.67
N PHE A 197 -3.08 -5.90 -3.34
CA PHE A 197 -3.97 -7.06 -3.15
C PHE A 197 -3.92 -7.60 -1.72
N GLY A 198 -2.77 -7.51 -1.05
CA GLY A 198 -2.64 -7.92 0.35
C GLY A 198 -3.48 -7.09 1.31
N LYS A 199 -3.78 -5.82 0.99
CA LYS A 199 -4.73 -4.98 1.75
C LYS A 199 -6.17 -5.27 1.35
N THR A 200 -6.46 -5.36 0.05
CA THR A 200 -7.82 -5.61 -0.46
C THR A 200 -8.38 -6.96 -0.03
N TYR A 201 -7.60 -8.04 -0.11
CA TYR A 201 -8.09 -9.43 0.07
C TYR A 201 -7.56 -10.12 1.33
N HIS A 202 -7.17 -9.33 2.35
CA HIS A 202 -6.76 -9.84 3.67
C HIS A 202 -5.52 -10.75 3.69
N VAL A 203 -4.72 -10.77 2.61
CA VAL A 203 -3.54 -11.61 2.42
C VAL A 203 -2.24 -10.79 2.47
N THR A 204 -2.04 -10.01 3.53
CA THR A 204 -0.91 -9.06 3.65
C THR A 204 0.47 -9.70 3.50
N GLY A 205 0.61 -10.96 3.91
CA GLY A 205 1.82 -11.77 3.78
C GLY A 205 2.14 -12.21 2.34
N TRP A 206 1.18 -12.21 1.41
CA TRP A 206 1.41 -12.62 0.02
C TRP A 206 2.25 -11.63 -0.79
N LYS A 207 2.36 -10.37 -0.32
CA LYS A 207 3.22 -9.34 -0.92
C LYS A 207 3.06 -9.23 -2.44
N VAL A 208 1.82 -9.10 -2.90
CA VAL A 208 1.50 -8.73 -4.30
C VAL A 208 0.82 -7.36 -4.32
N GLY A 209 1.25 -6.51 -5.25
CA GLY A 209 0.65 -5.21 -5.55
C GLY A 209 0.84 -4.89 -7.02
N TYR A 210 0.49 -3.68 -7.42
CA TYR A 210 0.79 -3.18 -8.76
C TYR A 210 1.05 -1.67 -8.73
N VAL A 211 1.66 -1.19 -9.81
CA VAL A 211 1.70 0.22 -10.18
C VAL A 211 1.05 0.41 -11.54
N ALA A 212 0.21 1.43 -11.67
CA ALA A 212 -0.26 1.95 -12.95
C ALA A 212 0.32 3.36 -13.17
N ALA A 213 0.87 3.61 -14.36
CA ALA A 213 1.47 4.90 -14.72
C ALA A 213 1.59 5.06 -16.25
N PRO A 214 1.66 6.28 -16.78
CA PRO A 214 1.88 6.54 -18.21
C PRO A 214 3.08 5.78 -18.79
N ALA A 215 2.97 5.34 -20.04
CA ALA A 215 3.94 4.42 -20.65
C ALA A 215 5.41 4.86 -20.56
N ALA A 216 5.69 6.17 -20.68
CA ALA A 216 7.03 6.73 -20.56
C ALA A 216 7.59 6.61 -19.12
N MET A 217 6.81 6.98 -18.11
CA MET A 217 7.17 6.83 -16.69
C MET A 217 7.33 5.35 -16.30
N MET A 218 6.44 4.50 -16.82
CA MET A 218 6.48 3.07 -16.57
C MET A 218 7.70 2.38 -17.21
N ALA A 219 8.23 2.91 -18.32
CA ALA A 219 9.47 2.41 -18.92
C ALA A 219 10.68 2.60 -17.98
N GLU A 220 10.81 3.76 -17.33
CA GLU A 220 11.87 4.02 -16.36
C GLU A 220 11.70 3.19 -15.09
N PHE A 221 10.47 3.12 -14.54
CA PHE A 221 10.14 2.28 -13.38
C PHE A 221 10.57 0.82 -13.58
N ARG A 222 10.31 0.27 -14.78
CA ARG A 222 10.66 -1.11 -15.14
C ARG A 222 12.16 -1.37 -15.17
N LYS A 223 13.00 -0.38 -15.53
CA LYS A 223 14.48 -0.50 -15.48
C LYS A 223 14.99 -0.73 -14.06
N ILE A 224 14.30 -0.23 -13.04
CA ILE A 224 14.67 -0.43 -11.63
C ILE A 224 14.02 -1.70 -11.08
N HIS A 225 12.73 -1.93 -11.36
CA HIS A 225 12.01 -3.13 -10.96
C HIS A 225 12.73 -4.43 -11.37
N GLN A 226 13.24 -4.48 -12.61
CA GLN A 226 13.93 -5.67 -13.14
C GLN A 226 15.21 -6.04 -12.36
N TYR A 227 15.85 -5.09 -11.66
CA TYR A 227 17.02 -5.34 -10.82
C TYR A 227 16.70 -5.43 -9.32
N ASN A 228 15.57 -4.85 -8.87
CA ASN A 228 15.11 -4.97 -7.49
C ASN A 228 14.58 -6.38 -7.17
N VAL A 229 13.77 -6.95 -8.07
CA VAL A 229 13.15 -8.29 -7.85
C VAL A 229 13.08 -9.16 -9.11
N PHE A 230 13.30 -8.57 -10.30
CA PHE A 230 13.10 -9.18 -11.62
C PHE A 230 11.65 -9.60 -11.94
N THR A 231 11.02 -10.42 -11.10
CA THR A 231 9.64 -10.89 -11.26
C THR A 231 8.96 -11.06 -9.90
N VAL A 232 7.63 -11.22 -9.92
CA VAL A 232 6.80 -11.47 -8.73
C VAL A 232 6.24 -12.90 -8.78
N ASN A 233 5.87 -13.46 -7.62
CA ASN A 233 5.36 -14.82 -7.47
C ASN A 233 4.24 -15.14 -8.50
N THR A 234 4.42 -16.20 -9.32
CA THR A 234 3.56 -16.49 -10.47
C THR A 234 2.19 -17.08 -10.11
N PRO A 235 2.07 -18.15 -9.28
CA PRO A 235 0.76 -18.70 -8.95
C PRO A 235 -0.17 -17.68 -8.29
N MET A 236 0.38 -16.82 -7.43
CA MET A 236 -0.37 -15.74 -6.80
C MET A 236 -1.00 -14.80 -7.83
N GLN A 237 -0.28 -14.46 -8.90
CA GLN A 237 -0.80 -13.57 -9.94
C GLN A 237 -1.94 -14.21 -10.76
N HIS A 238 -1.82 -15.49 -11.07
CA HIS A 238 -2.86 -16.23 -11.80
C HIS A 238 -4.11 -16.43 -10.94
N GLY A 239 -3.95 -16.82 -9.67
CA GLY A 239 -5.08 -16.96 -8.74
C GLY A 239 -5.78 -15.63 -8.44
N LEU A 240 -5.02 -14.53 -8.28
CA LEU A 240 -5.59 -13.17 -8.16
C LEU A 240 -6.36 -12.76 -9.41
N ALA A 241 -5.84 -13.03 -10.61
CA ALA A 241 -6.53 -12.71 -11.87
C ALA A 241 -7.85 -13.49 -12.02
N SER A 242 -7.86 -14.76 -11.64
CA SER A 242 -9.06 -15.60 -11.60
C SER A 242 -10.09 -15.08 -10.58
N TYR A 243 -9.65 -14.82 -9.34
CA TYR A 243 -10.51 -14.31 -8.28
C TYR A 243 -11.12 -12.93 -8.61
N MET A 244 -10.37 -12.05 -9.28
CA MET A 244 -10.83 -10.76 -9.77
C MET A 244 -11.93 -10.80 -10.85
N SER A 245 -12.24 -11.98 -11.42
CA SER A 245 -13.41 -12.13 -12.30
C SER A 245 -14.73 -11.87 -11.56
N ASN A 246 -14.76 -12.08 -10.24
CA ASN A 246 -15.81 -11.59 -9.36
C ASN A 246 -15.42 -10.20 -8.80
N ALA A 247 -16.26 -9.19 -9.05
CA ALA A 247 -16.04 -7.84 -8.52
C ALA A 247 -16.49 -7.66 -7.07
N ALA A 248 -17.41 -8.50 -6.58
CA ALA A 248 -18.03 -8.35 -5.25
C ALA A 248 -17.01 -8.22 -4.10
N PRO A 249 -15.92 -9.02 -4.02
CA PRO A 249 -15.00 -8.96 -2.87
C PRO A 249 -14.35 -7.60 -2.61
N TYR A 250 -14.17 -6.76 -3.64
CA TYR A 250 -13.66 -5.40 -3.47
C TYR A 250 -14.77 -4.33 -3.46
N LEU A 251 -15.90 -4.57 -4.13
CA LEU A 251 -17.06 -3.65 -4.10
C LEU A 251 -17.82 -3.68 -2.76
N GLU A 252 -17.83 -4.81 -2.05
CA GLU A 252 -18.52 -4.98 -0.75
C GLU A 252 -17.61 -4.64 0.45
N LEU A 253 -16.30 -4.53 0.21
CA LEU A 253 -15.27 -4.25 1.23
C LEU A 253 -15.52 -2.97 2.05
N PRO A 254 -16.07 -1.87 1.47
CA PRO A 254 -16.52 -0.70 2.23
C PRO A 254 -17.47 -1.04 3.38
N GLN A 255 -18.55 -1.78 3.10
CA GLN A 255 -19.58 -2.11 4.08
C GLN A 255 -19.05 -3.10 5.14
N PHE A 256 -18.23 -4.05 4.70
CA PHE A 256 -17.57 -5.03 5.58
C PHE A 256 -16.71 -4.35 6.66
N TYR A 257 -15.83 -3.41 6.26
CA TYR A 257 -15.01 -2.70 7.23
C TYR A 257 -15.76 -1.58 7.96
N GLN A 258 -16.72 -0.91 7.34
CA GLN A 258 -17.57 0.07 8.04
C GLN A 258 -18.28 -0.56 9.24
N ARG A 259 -18.85 -1.77 9.10
CA ARG A 259 -19.46 -2.49 10.23
C ARG A 259 -18.47 -2.76 11.36
N LYS A 260 -17.21 -3.07 11.05
CA LYS A 260 -16.13 -3.27 12.05
C LYS A 260 -15.73 -1.94 12.70
N ARG A 261 -15.62 -0.87 11.92
CA ARG A 261 -15.36 0.50 12.39
C ARG A 261 -16.42 0.90 13.42
N ASP A 262 -17.69 0.80 13.04
CA ASP A 262 -18.83 1.26 13.83
C ASP A 262 -19.04 0.42 15.10
N LEU A 263 -18.77 -0.90 15.05
CA LEU A 263 -18.72 -1.76 16.24
C LEU A 263 -17.66 -1.29 17.25
N PHE A 264 -16.46 -0.95 16.77
CA PHE A 264 -15.39 -0.43 17.64
C PHE A 264 -15.74 0.95 18.22
N ARG A 265 -16.33 1.84 17.42
CA ARG A 265 -16.83 3.16 17.88
C ARG A 265 -17.89 3.00 18.97
N ALA A 266 -18.85 2.11 18.78
CA ALA A 266 -19.88 1.81 19.78
C ALA A 266 -19.28 1.23 21.07
N GLY A 267 -18.30 0.33 20.97
CA GLY A 267 -17.58 -0.22 22.12
C GLY A 267 -16.81 0.83 22.92
N LEU A 268 -16.20 1.82 22.25
CA LEU A 268 -15.48 2.91 22.91
C LEU A 268 -16.37 4.06 23.40
N ALA A 269 -17.62 4.17 22.96
CA ALA A 269 -18.55 5.26 23.33
C ALA A 269 -18.85 5.35 24.84
N HIS A 270 -18.63 4.28 25.60
CA HIS A 270 -18.78 4.25 27.06
C HIS A 270 -17.44 4.42 27.81
N THR A 271 -16.36 4.72 27.09
CA THR A 271 -15.03 4.99 27.66
C THR A 271 -14.74 6.48 27.69
N ARG A 272 -13.56 6.86 28.20
CA ARG A 272 -13.10 8.27 28.14
C ARG A 272 -12.52 8.66 26.77
N PHE A 273 -12.29 7.70 25.87
CA PHE A 273 -11.62 7.97 24.60
C PHE A 273 -12.55 8.64 23.59
N GLU A 274 -12.18 9.84 23.15
CA GLU A 274 -12.78 10.50 22.00
C GLU A 274 -12.15 9.92 20.71
N LEU A 275 -12.95 9.46 19.74
CA LEU A 275 -12.44 9.00 18.45
C LEU A 275 -12.44 10.13 17.43
N LEU A 276 -11.35 10.26 16.66
CA LEU A 276 -11.33 11.12 15.48
C LEU A 276 -12.19 10.53 14.35
N PRO A 277 -12.64 11.36 13.38
CA PRO A 277 -13.28 10.85 12.16
C PRO A 277 -12.38 9.84 11.45
N ALA A 278 -12.99 8.76 10.97
CA ALA A 278 -12.34 7.71 10.19
C ALA A 278 -13.25 7.41 8.98
N ASP A 279 -13.02 8.17 7.91
CA ASP A 279 -13.75 8.14 6.65
C ASP A 279 -13.32 6.99 5.74
N GLY A 280 -12.13 6.43 5.99
CA GLY A 280 -11.58 5.28 5.28
C GLY A 280 -10.44 4.58 6.02
N THR A 281 -9.88 3.54 5.39
CA THR A 281 -8.95 2.55 5.98
C THR A 281 -9.56 1.74 7.14
N TYR A 282 -8.99 0.60 7.49
CA TYR A 282 -9.27 -0.12 8.74
C TYR A 282 -8.71 0.54 10.03
N PHE A 283 -8.09 1.72 9.97
CA PHE A 283 -7.51 2.41 11.14
C PHE A 283 -8.48 3.41 11.76
N GLN A 284 -8.33 3.64 13.06
CA GLN A 284 -9.01 4.71 13.80
C GLN A 284 -8.04 5.34 14.79
N SER A 285 -8.07 6.67 14.90
CA SER A 285 -7.16 7.43 15.76
C SER A 285 -7.86 7.98 17.01
N VAL A 286 -7.17 7.89 18.15
CA VAL A 286 -7.60 8.43 19.46
C VAL A 286 -6.58 9.47 19.92
N PRO A 287 -6.96 10.73 20.23
CA PRO A 287 -6.05 11.74 20.73
C PRO A 287 -5.80 11.54 22.23
N TRP A 288 -4.55 11.28 22.60
CA TRP A 288 -4.17 11.01 24.00
C TRP A 288 -4.15 12.25 24.90
N ALA A 289 -3.95 13.45 24.33
CA ALA A 289 -3.59 14.66 25.06
C ALA A 289 -4.64 15.13 26.09
N ARG A 290 -5.94 14.88 25.86
CA ARG A 290 -7.02 15.34 26.76
C ARG A 290 -7.09 14.61 28.11
N HIS A 291 -6.41 13.47 28.26
CA HIS A 291 -6.50 12.65 29.48
C HIS A 291 -5.19 12.54 30.26
N ALA A 292 -4.07 13.03 29.72
CA ALA A 292 -2.74 12.88 30.33
C ALA A 292 -2.41 13.92 31.41
N LEU A 293 -3.15 15.05 31.48
CA LEU A 293 -2.79 16.20 32.32
C LEU A 293 -3.74 16.49 33.49
N SER A 294 -4.92 15.86 33.57
CA SER A 294 -5.85 16.04 34.69
C SER A 294 -5.50 15.22 35.95
N GLY A 295 -4.28 14.65 36.02
CA GLY A 295 -3.85 13.72 37.07
C GLY A 295 -2.48 14.03 37.69
N ARG A 296 -1.88 15.20 37.40
CA ARG A 296 -0.58 15.63 37.96
C ARG A 296 -0.63 17.04 38.58
N THR A 297 -1.61 17.24 39.46
CA THR A 297 -1.62 18.34 40.45
C THR A 297 -2.06 17.78 41.80
N GLY A 298 -1.14 17.12 42.53
CA GLY A 298 -1.46 16.61 43.88
C GLY A 298 -0.51 15.56 44.44
N ARG A 299 0.61 16.03 45.01
CA ARG A 299 1.64 15.38 45.86
C ARG A 299 3.01 15.28 45.23
#